data_AF-D8Q8M8-F1
#
_entry.id   AF-D8Q8M8-F1
#
_cell.length_a   1.000
_cell.length_b   1.000
_cell.length_c   1.000
_cell.angle_alpha   90.00
_cell.angle_beta   90.00
_cell.angle_gamma   90.00
#
_symmetry.space_group_name_H-M   'P 1'
#
loop_
_entity.id
_entity.type
_entity.pdbx_description
1 polymer ?
#
loop_
_entity_poly.entity_id
_entity_poly.type
_entity_poly.pdbx_seq_one_letter_code
_entity_poly.pdbx_strand_id
1 'polypeptide(L)'
;MTVFPDDGLSALPYAKSVSINSPDMGAEFNGAVLSLPGKPKTLYVDGKNAQSVSLRESIVALLDLADERLGCEALIIVLERASPALGDLLHSLMYVGGTVVTKPDFRVDPAFVMVGMEI
;
A
#
# COMPACT_ATOMS: atom_id res chain seq x y z
N MET A 1 -12.88 -5.59 2.11
CA MET A 1 -12.52 -4.25 1.60
C MET A 1 -12.12 -4.42 0.16
N THR A 2 -12.73 -3.70 -0.77
CA THR A 2 -12.46 -3.87 -2.20
C THR A 2 -11.91 -2.55 -2.73
N VAL A 3 -10.59 -2.48 -2.90
CA VAL A 3 -9.91 -1.25 -3.40
C VAL A 3 -10.24 -0.98 -4.86
N PHE A 4 -10.44 -2.06 -5.64
CA PHE A 4 -10.80 -2.02 -7.06
C PHE A 4 -12.19 -2.69 -7.25
N PRO A 5 -13.29 -1.94 -7.08
CA PRO A 5 -14.64 -2.52 -7.08
C PRO A 5 -15.06 -3.06 -8.45
N ASP A 6 -14.65 -2.39 -9.53
CA ASP A 6 -15.01 -2.76 -10.91
C ASP A 6 -13.97 -3.67 -11.56
N ASP A 7 -12.69 -3.50 -11.22
CA ASP A 7 -11.56 -4.16 -11.88
C ASP A 7 -10.91 -5.27 -11.06
N GLY A 8 -11.43 -5.57 -9.86
CA GLY A 8 -10.84 -6.54 -8.94
C GLY A 8 -10.63 -7.92 -9.58
N LEU A 9 -11.62 -8.41 -10.35
CA LEU A 9 -11.54 -9.68 -11.08
C LEU A 9 -10.44 -9.68 -12.16
N SER A 10 -10.20 -8.54 -12.80
CA SER A 10 -9.16 -8.36 -13.82
C SER A 10 -7.75 -8.31 -13.20
N ALA A 11 -7.65 -7.87 -11.94
CA ALA A 11 -6.40 -7.84 -11.19
C ALA A 11 -6.03 -9.19 -10.56
N LEU A 12 -7.03 -10.05 -10.25
CA LEU A 12 -6.83 -11.33 -9.57
C LEU A 12 -5.75 -12.25 -10.19
N PRO A 13 -5.65 -12.43 -11.53
CA PRO A 13 -4.64 -13.30 -12.12
C PRO A 13 -3.20 -12.86 -11.83
N TYR A 14 -3.02 -11.57 -11.50
CA TYR A 14 -1.74 -10.94 -11.23
C TYR A 14 -1.50 -10.69 -9.75
N ALA A 15 -2.50 -11.00 -8.90
CA ALA A 15 -2.50 -10.68 -7.48
C ALA A 15 -2.11 -11.90 -6.64
N LYS A 16 -1.21 -11.67 -5.69
CA LYS A 16 -0.86 -12.63 -4.64
C LYS A 16 -1.03 -11.98 -3.27
N SER A 17 -2.01 -12.42 -2.51
CA SER A 17 -2.24 -11.94 -1.14
C SER A 17 -1.04 -12.26 -0.24
N VAL A 18 -0.73 -11.31 0.64
CA VAL A 18 0.32 -11.43 1.66
C VAL A 18 -0.21 -10.87 2.97
N SER A 19 -0.10 -11.69 4.02
CA SER A 19 -0.29 -11.25 5.41
C SER A 19 1.09 -10.92 5.97
N ILE A 20 1.23 -9.71 6.49
CA ILE A 20 2.50 -9.16 6.95
C ILE A 20 2.43 -9.05 8.47
N ASN A 21 3.11 -9.99 9.12
CA ASN A 21 3.20 -10.09 10.56
C ASN A 21 4.67 -9.96 10.95
N SER A 22 5.03 -8.81 11.53
CA SER A 22 6.36 -8.58 12.09
C SER A 22 6.26 -8.03 13.51
N PRO A 23 7.02 -8.56 14.48
CA PRO A 23 7.12 -7.98 15.82
C PRO A 23 7.56 -6.51 15.79
N ASP A 24 8.42 -6.15 14.85
CA ASP A 24 9.00 -4.81 14.69
C ASP A 24 8.01 -3.82 14.04
N MET A 25 6.94 -4.32 13.42
CA MET A 25 5.91 -3.51 12.78
C MET A 25 4.74 -3.17 13.71
N GLY A 26 4.70 -3.67 14.95
CA GLY A 26 3.69 -3.31 15.96
C GLY A 26 2.21 -3.62 15.62
N ALA A 27 1.90 -4.03 14.39
CA ALA A 27 0.57 -4.36 13.91
C ALA A 27 0.64 -5.37 12.75
N GLU A 28 -0.47 -6.08 12.53
CA GLU A 28 -0.69 -6.91 11.36
C GLU A 28 -1.10 -6.02 10.18
N PHE A 29 -0.37 -6.13 9.07
CA PHE A 29 -0.73 -5.48 7.82
C PHE A 29 -1.26 -6.52 6.83
N ASN A 30 -2.37 -6.18 6.16
CA ASN A 30 -2.90 -6.98 5.07
C ASN A 30 -2.53 -6.32 3.75
N GLY A 31 -2.06 -7.11 2.79
CA GLY A 31 -1.67 -6.62 1.49
C GLY A 31 -1.79 -7.63 0.37
N ALA A 32 -1.47 -7.17 -0.83
CA ALA A 32 -1.37 -8.01 -2.02
C ALA A 32 -0.23 -7.51 -2.91
N VAL A 33 0.57 -8.43 -3.42
CA VAL A 33 1.54 -8.15 -4.46
C VAL A 33 0.85 -8.26 -5.80
N LEU A 34 1.02 -7.26 -6.65
CA LEU A 34 0.49 -7.21 -8.00
C LEU A 34 1.62 -7.18 -9.01
N SER A 35 1.65 -8.15 -9.92
CA SER A 35 2.66 -8.28 -10.98
C SER A 35 2.01 -8.13 -12.36
N LEU A 36 1.75 -6.89 -12.78
CA LEU A 36 1.14 -6.63 -14.09
C LEU A 36 2.19 -6.75 -15.22
N PRO A 37 1.83 -7.24 -16.42
CA PRO A 37 2.75 -7.32 -17.55
C PRO A 37 3.23 -5.92 -17.97
N GLY A 38 4.56 -5.74 -18.06
CA GLY A 38 5.16 -4.47 -18.47
C GLY A 38 5.08 -3.34 -17.44
N LYS A 39 4.78 -3.67 -16.19
CA LYS A 39 4.67 -2.73 -15.06
C LYS A 39 5.52 -3.21 -13.88
N PRO A 40 5.97 -2.29 -13.01
CA PRO A 40 6.72 -2.66 -11.83
C PRO A 40 5.90 -3.55 -10.91
N LYS A 41 6.55 -4.56 -10.35
CA LYS A 41 5.93 -5.42 -9.35
C LYS A 41 5.66 -4.61 -8.09
N THR A 42 4.39 -4.51 -7.68
CA THR A 42 3.98 -3.53 -6.68
C THR A 42 3.33 -4.21 -5.48
N LEU A 43 3.77 -3.88 -4.27
CA LEU A 43 3.11 -4.29 -3.03
C LEU A 43 2.02 -3.27 -2.67
N TYR A 44 0.78 -3.72 -2.56
CA TYR A 44 -0.34 -2.92 -2.04
C TYR A 44 -0.61 -3.30 -0.59
N VAL A 45 -0.71 -2.31 0.29
CA VAL A 45 -0.95 -2.52 1.74
C VAL A 45 -2.14 -1.68 2.20
N ASP A 46 -3.00 -2.27 3.02
CA ASP A 46 -4.09 -1.57 3.70
C ASP A 46 -3.52 -0.73 4.87
N GLY A 47 -3.65 0.60 4.78
CA GLY A 47 -3.19 1.54 5.79
C GLY A 47 -4.12 1.71 6.98
N LYS A 48 -5.17 0.90 7.15
CA LYS A 48 -6.07 0.96 8.32
C LYS A 48 -5.35 0.94 9.68
N ASN A 49 -4.30 0.13 9.78
CA ASN A 49 -3.51 0.01 11.01
C ASN A 49 -2.34 1.00 11.08
N ALA A 50 -2.22 1.92 10.11
CA ALA A 50 -1.13 2.86 10.08
C ALA A 50 -1.12 3.80 11.30
N GLN A 51 -2.29 4.21 11.81
CA GLN A 51 -2.38 5.09 13.00
C GLN A 51 -1.98 4.41 14.31
N SER A 52 -2.15 3.09 14.42
CA SER A 52 -1.82 2.33 15.64
C SER A 52 -0.32 2.07 15.80
N VAL A 53 0.51 2.44 14.81
CA VAL A 53 1.94 2.17 14.81
C VAL A 53 2.72 3.46 14.50
N SER A 54 3.96 3.53 14.99
CA SER A 54 4.98 4.46 14.50
C SER A 54 5.18 4.28 12.99
N LEU A 55 4.35 4.95 12.16
CA LEU A 55 4.31 4.82 10.70
C LEU A 55 5.69 4.83 10.06
N ARG A 56 6.58 5.71 10.55
CA ARG A 56 7.92 5.86 9.99
C ARG A 56 8.72 4.56 10.04
N GLU A 57 8.67 3.86 11.17
CA GLU A 57 9.39 2.60 11.37
C GLU A 57 8.72 1.47 10.56
N SER A 58 7.39 1.45 10.52
CA SER A 58 6.63 0.48 9.72
C SER A 58 6.85 0.65 8.22
N ILE A 59 6.96 1.88 7.72
CA ILE A 59 7.17 2.14 6.28
C ILE A 59 8.53 1.59 5.84
N VAL A 60 9.59 1.86 6.61
CA VAL A 60 10.93 1.32 6.28
C VAL A 60 10.88 -0.20 6.27
N ALA A 61 10.30 -0.82 7.30
CA ALA A 61 10.17 -2.28 7.34
C ALA A 61 9.30 -2.84 6.19
N LEU A 62 8.28 -2.09 5.72
CA LEU A 62 7.45 -2.48 4.58
C LEU A 62 8.22 -2.35 3.26
N LEU A 63 9.06 -1.32 3.11
CA LEU A 63 9.94 -1.15 1.96
C LEU A 63 10.98 -2.27 1.91
N ASP A 64 11.65 -2.57 3.03
CA ASP A 64 12.62 -3.68 3.12
C ASP A 64 11.95 -5.03 2.81
N LEU A 65 10.76 -5.27 3.34
CA LEU A 65 9.97 -6.46 3.02
C LEU A 65 9.60 -6.52 1.53
N ALA A 66 9.17 -5.40 0.96
CA ALA A 66 8.78 -5.30 -0.43
C ALA A 66 9.97 -5.59 -1.35
N ASP A 67 11.12 -4.98 -1.09
CA ASP A 67 12.36 -5.17 -1.86
C ASP A 67 12.94 -6.58 -1.66
N GLU A 68 13.43 -6.87 -0.45
CA GLU A 68 14.29 -8.02 -0.20
C GLU A 68 13.54 -9.35 -0.26
N ARG A 69 12.30 -9.36 0.19
CA ARG A 69 11.52 -10.61 0.39
C ARG A 69 10.53 -10.84 -0.73
N LEU A 70 9.98 -9.76 -1.28
CA LEU A 70 8.95 -9.85 -2.30
C LEU A 70 9.46 -9.44 -3.68
N GLY A 71 10.64 -8.83 -3.80
CA GLY A 71 11.19 -8.36 -5.08
C GLY A 71 10.27 -7.37 -5.79
N CYS A 72 9.60 -6.51 -5.02
CA CYS A 72 8.75 -5.44 -5.52
C CYS A 72 9.59 -4.19 -5.78
N GLU A 73 9.23 -3.45 -6.82
CA GLU A 73 9.87 -2.21 -7.24
C GLU A 73 9.09 -0.98 -6.74
N ALA A 74 7.89 -1.20 -6.20
CA ALA A 74 7.05 -0.15 -5.66
C ALA A 74 6.20 -0.64 -4.48
N LEU A 75 5.89 0.29 -3.59
CA LEU A 75 4.96 0.15 -2.48
C LEU A 75 3.79 1.12 -2.67
N ILE A 76 2.57 0.63 -2.55
CA ILE A 76 1.35 1.44 -2.51
C ILE A 76 0.65 1.22 -1.18
N ILE A 77 0.40 2.32 -0.47
CA ILE A 77 -0.38 2.34 0.77
C ILE A 77 -1.76 2.91 0.45
N VAL A 78 -2.79 2.14 0.77
CA VAL A 78 -4.20 2.51 0.55
C VAL A 78 -4.77 3.10 1.83
N LEU A 79 -5.28 4.32 1.75
CA LEU A 79 -5.83 5.06 2.89
C LEU A 79 -7.31 5.40 2.67
N GLU A 80 -8.09 5.34 3.74
CA GLU A 80 -9.49 5.77 3.73
C GLU A 80 -9.61 7.30 3.81
N ARG A 81 -10.35 7.90 2.87
CA ARG A 81 -10.59 9.34 2.86
C ARG A 81 -11.43 9.81 4.04
N ALA A 82 -12.30 8.94 4.57
CA ALA A 82 -13.13 9.23 5.73
C ALA A 82 -12.35 9.18 7.05
N SER A 83 -11.09 8.71 7.03
CA SER A 83 -10.28 8.59 8.23
C SER A 83 -9.92 9.97 8.81
N PRO A 84 -10.15 10.23 10.10
CA PRO A 84 -9.88 11.53 10.69
C PRO A 84 -8.38 11.88 10.72
N ALA A 85 -7.48 10.89 10.75
CA ALA A 85 -6.04 11.14 10.70
C ALA A 85 -5.45 11.07 9.29
N LEU A 86 -6.27 11.06 8.24
CA LEU A 86 -5.79 11.07 6.86
C LEU A 86 -4.76 12.18 6.61
N GLY A 87 -5.01 13.39 7.14
CA GLY A 87 -4.11 14.54 6.98
C GLY A 87 -2.71 14.25 7.53
N ASP A 88 -2.65 13.72 8.75
CA ASP A 88 -1.38 13.37 9.41
C ASP A 88 -0.68 12.22 8.69
N LEU A 89 -1.43 11.19 8.27
CA LEU A 89 -0.91 10.06 7.51
C LEU A 89 -0.30 10.50 6.18
N LEU A 90 -1.02 11.32 5.40
CA LEU A 90 -0.52 11.87 4.15
C LEU A 90 0.72 12.72 4.39
N HIS A 91 0.70 13.60 5.40
CA HIS A 91 1.85 14.43 5.71
C HIS A 91 3.09 13.59 6.05
N SER A 92 2.95 12.57 6.90
CA SER A 92 4.03 11.64 7.25
C SER A 92 4.55 10.87 6.04
N LEU A 93 3.66 10.39 5.16
CA LEU A 93 4.04 9.65 3.97
C LEU A 93 4.74 10.52 2.93
N MET A 94 4.23 11.73 2.68
CA MET A 94 4.86 12.68 1.77
C MET A 94 6.23 13.11 2.28
N TYR A 95 6.41 13.23 3.60
CA TYR A 95 7.70 13.56 4.22
C TYR A 95 8.78 12.49 3.95
N VAL A 96 8.41 11.22 3.87
CA VAL A 96 9.33 10.11 3.57
C VAL A 96 9.44 9.78 2.08
N GLY A 97 8.96 10.67 1.20
CA GLY A 97 9.06 10.52 -0.25
C GLY A 97 7.87 9.85 -0.93
N GLY A 98 6.79 9.58 -0.19
CA GLY A 98 5.53 9.12 -0.78
C GLY A 98 4.90 10.18 -1.68
N THR A 99 4.15 9.72 -2.68
CA THR A 99 3.41 10.57 -3.60
C THR A 99 2.00 10.06 -3.81
N VAL A 100 1.02 10.96 -3.95
CA VAL A 100 -0.36 10.55 -4.23
C VAL A 100 -0.46 10.00 -5.65
N VAL A 101 -0.98 8.77 -5.78
CA VAL A 101 -1.19 8.13 -7.08
C VAL A 101 -2.40 8.77 -7.77
N THR A 102 -2.14 9.52 -8.84
CA THR A 102 -3.19 10.23 -9.60
C THR A 102 -3.65 9.48 -10.85
N LYS A 103 -2.87 8.50 -11.32
CA LYS A 103 -3.14 7.70 -12.51
C LYS A 103 -2.99 6.21 -12.20
N PRO A 104 -3.95 5.60 -11.49
CA PRO A 104 -3.89 4.17 -11.16
C PRO A 104 -4.16 3.31 -12.40
N ASP A 105 -3.59 2.11 -12.44
CA ASP A 105 -3.82 1.13 -13.52
C ASP A 105 -5.24 0.55 -13.51
N PHE A 106 -5.91 0.59 -12.36
CA PHE A 106 -7.28 0.14 -12.16
C PHE A 106 -8.12 1.26 -11.54
N ARG A 107 -9.44 1.20 -11.76
CA ARG A 107 -10.36 2.16 -11.15
C ARG A 107 -10.42 1.92 -9.64
N VAL A 108 -10.01 2.94 -8.89
CA VAL A 108 -9.99 2.94 -7.43
C VAL A 108 -11.35 3.38 -6.91
N ASP A 109 -11.84 2.73 -5.86
CA ASP A 109 -13.02 3.20 -5.14
C ASP A 109 -12.74 4.63 -4.58
N PRO A 110 -13.60 5.62 -4.88
CA PRO A 110 -13.40 7.00 -4.47
C PRO A 110 -13.35 7.20 -2.95
N ALA A 111 -13.78 6.23 -2.15
CA ALA A 111 -13.60 6.23 -0.70
C ALA A 111 -12.11 6.17 -0.28
N PHE A 112 -11.21 5.81 -1.19
CA PHE A 112 -9.79 5.66 -0.91
C PHE A 112 -8.91 6.67 -1.64
N VAL A 113 -7.72 6.85 -1.09
CA VAL A 113 -6.58 7.51 -1.73
C VAL A 113 -5.39 6.57 -1.64
N MET A 114 -4.56 6.56 -2.67
CA MET A 114 -3.37 5.72 -2.73
C MET A 114 -2.13 6.60 -2.69
N VAL A 115 -1.15 6.18 -1.90
CA VAL A 115 0.16 6.81 -1.83
C VAL A 115 1.19 5.80 -2.29
N GLY A 116 1.93 6.15 -3.34
CA GLY A 116 2.97 5.33 -3.94
C GLY A 116 4.36 5.77 -3.49
N MET A 117 5.25 4.79 -3.33
CA MET A 117 6.67 4.93 -3.05
C MET A 117 7.42 4.01 -4.01
N GLU A 118 8.44 4.53 -4.67
CA GLU A 118 9.39 3.73 -5.45
C GLU A 118 10.45 3.16 -4.50
N ILE A 119 10.91 1.95 -4.79
CA ILE A 119 11.92 1.20 -4.03
C ILE A 119 13.25 1.27 -4.76
#